data_AF-A0A4Q0NUQ8-F1
#
_entry.id   AF-A0A4Q0NUQ8-F1
#
_cell.length_a   1.000
_cell.length_b   1.000
_cell.length_c   1.000
_cell.angle_alpha   90.00
_cell.angle_beta   90.00
_cell.angle_gamma   90.00
#
_symmetry.space_group_name_H-M   'P 1'
#
loop_
_entity.id
_entity.type
_entity.pdbx_description
1 polymer ?
#
loop_
_entity_poly.entity_id
_entity_poly.type
_entity_poly.pdbx_seq_one_letter_code
_entity_poly.pdbx_strand_id
1 'polypeptide(L)'
;MQTTIEKAREKSHEETVTNLQHLLEKNYDAEKGYKEAMVKAKDVNLKEYLKNKSALRNRFATEISDVLVNLNEKPKESGSAAGTLHRTWMNVKESLSSDKDEAILEECIRGEKASVEEYQEVLDSKNFTPEITSMITNQKLEVEKSLNTIKRLEDLA
;
A
#
# COMPACT_ATOMS: atom_id res chain seq x y z
N MET A 1 39.52 7.90 -1.61
CA MET A 1 39.05 7.32 -2.88
C MET A 1 38.34 6.03 -2.53
N GLN A 2 37.04 5.91 -2.80
CA GLN A 2 36.27 4.71 -2.45
C GLN A 2 36.70 3.51 -3.29
N THR A 3 36.69 2.32 -2.69
CA THR A 3 36.94 1.05 -3.38
C THR A 3 35.73 0.59 -4.20
N THR A 4 35.93 -0.35 -5.14
CA THR A 4 34.83 -0.98 -5.89
C THR A 4 33.79 -1.64 -4.98
N ILE A 5 34.23 -2.20 -3.84
CA ILE A 5 33.36 -2.87 -2.87
C ILE A 5 32.51 -1.84 -2.10
N GLU A 6 33.10 -0.72 -1.70
CA GLU A 6 32.37 0.36 -1.02
C GLU A 6 31.28 0.93 -1.92
N LYS A 7 31.59 1.18 -3.20
CA LYS A 7 30.59 1.65 -4.19
C LYS A 7 29.46 0.66 -4.40
N ALA A 8 29.75 -0.64 -4.42
CA ALA A 8 28.72 -1.66 -4.57
C ALA A 8 27.80 -1.74 -3.34
N ARG A 9 28.35 -1.58 -2.14
CA ARG A 9 27.57 -1.53 -0.89
C ARG A 9 26.68 -0.31 -0.81
N GLU A 10 27.21 0.86 -1.15
CA GLU A 10 26.46 2.12 -1.20
C GLU A 10 25.28 2.02 -2.15
N LYS A 11 25.52 1.54 -3.38
CA LYS A 11 24.45 1.30 -4.35
C LYS A 11 23.38 0.32 -3.85
N SER A 12 23.78 -0.80 -3.25
CA SER A 12 22.83 -1.79 -2.71
C SER A 12 21.98 -1.21 -1.57
N HIS A 13 22.58 -0.35 -0.74
CA HIS A 13 21.88 0.37 0.32
C HIS A 13 20.87 1.36 -0.26
N GLU A 14 21.28 2.21 -1.20
CA GLU A 14 20.41 3.17 -1.87
C GLU A 14 19.19 2.50 -2.54
N GLU A 15 19.39 1.37 -3.23
CA GLU A 15 18.31 0.61 -3.87
C GLU A 15 17.34 0.02 -2.83
N THR A 16 17.87 -0.52 -1.73
CA THR A 16 17.04 -1.01 -0.61
C THR A 16 16.18 0.09 -0.03
N VAL A 17 16.80 1.23 0.28
CA VAL A 17 16.13 2.40 0.86
C VAL A 17 15.08 2.93 -0.10
N THR A 18 15.41 3.08 -1.38
CA THR A 18 14.48 3.57 -2.40
C THR A 18 13.23 2.70 -2.50
N ASN A 19 13.39 1.38 -2.50
CA ASN A 19 12.29 0.44 -2.57
C ASN A 19 11.41 0.46 -1.31
N LEU A 20 12.02 0.53 -0.12
CA LEU A 20 11.27 0.63 1.14
C LEU A 20 10.52 1.96 1.24
N GLN A 21 11.16 3.05 0.86
CA GLN A 21 10.54 4.38 0.80
C GLN A 21 9.34 4.41 -0.16
N HIS A 22 9.45 3.70 -1.28
CA HIS A 22 8.35 3.54 -2.23
C HIS A 22 7.16 2.82 -1.60
N LEU A 23 7.37 1.63 -1.01
CA LEU A 23 6.29 0.89 -0.33
C LEU A 23 5.69 1.67 0.85
N LEU A 24 6.50 2.45 1.57
CA LEU A 24 6.04 3.32 2.65
C LEU A 24 5.03 4.36 2.15
N GLU A 25 5.36 5.08 1.08
CA GLU A 25 4.46 6.06 0.46
C GLU A 25 3.16 5.41 -0.02
N LYS A 26 3.26 4.22 -0.63
CA LYS A 26 2.09 3.49 -1.14
C LYS A 26 1.17 3.01 -0.03
N ASN A 27 1.72 2.60 1.12
CA ASN A 27 0.89 2.27 2.27
C ASN A 27 0.19 3.49 2.86
N TYR A 28 0.82 4.67 2.89
CA TYR A 28 0.13 5.90 3.28
C TYR A 28 -0.97 6.30 2.29
N ASP A 29 -0.72 6.18 0.99
CA ASP A 29 -1.71 6.44 -0.05
C ASP A 29 -2.91 5.49 0.07
N ALA A 30 -2.66 4.19 0.29
CA ALA A 30 -3.70 3.20 0.51
C ALA A 30 -4.46 3.45 1.83
N GLU A 31 -3.78 3.77 2.93
CA GLU A 31 -4.41 4.12 4.20
C GLU A 31 -5.39 5.27 4.03
N LYS A 32 -4.97 6.34 3.33
CA LYS A 32 -5.81 7.49 3.03
C LYS A 32 -6.99 7.11 2.13
N GLY A 33 -6.75 6.29 1.11
CA GLY A 33 -7.80 5.78 0.21
C GLY A 33 -8.87 5.02 0.96
N TYR A 34 -8.49 4.16 1.91
CA TYR A 34 -9.43 3.44 2.76
C TYR A 34 -10.21 4.35 3.73
N LYS A 35 -9.56 5.37 4.31
CA LYS A 35 -10.26 6.37 5.15
C LYS A 35 -11.29 7.14 4.35
N GLU A 36 -10.91 7.56 3.14
CA GLU A 36 -11.83 8.19 2.21
C GLU A 36 -12.99 7.23 1.90
N ALA A 37 -12.72 6.02 1.41
CA ALA A 37 -13.70 4.97 1.10
C ALA A 37 -14.73 4.80 2.22
N MET A 38 -14.26 4.66 3.46
CA MET A 38 -15.09 4.49 4.66
C MET A 38 -16.07 5.66 4.88
N VAL A 39 -15.67 6.90 4.56
CA VAL A 39 -16.54 8.09 4.72
C VAL A 39 -17.69 8.07 3.72
N LYS A 40 -17.50 7.56 2.50
CA LYS A 40 -18.56 7.51 1.48
C LYS A 40 -19.38 6.24 1.47
N ALA A 41 -18.85 5.15 2.01
CA ALA A 41 -19.59 3.90 2.12
C ALA A 41 -20.91 4.13 2.85
N LYS A 42 -21.92 3.34 2.53
CA LYS A 42 -23.22 3.36 3.20
C LYS A 42 -23.37 2.16 4.11
N ASP A 43 -23.07 0.98 3.60
CA ASP A 43 -23.13 -0.26 4.37
C ASP A 43 -22.19 -0.24 5.57
N VAL A 44 -22.72 -0.64 6.72
CA VAL A 44 -21.99 -0.59 8.00
C VAL A 44 -20.88 -1.65 8.05
N ASN A 45 -21.10 -2.81 7.44
CA ASN A 45 -20.09 -3.87 7.40
C ASN A 45 -18.94 -3.48 6.47
N LEU A 46 -19.25 -2.86 5.33
CA LEU A 46 -18.24 -2.31 4.43
C LEU A 46 -17.41 -1.22 5.12
N LYS A 47 -18.02 -0.30 5.87
CA LYS A 47 -17.28 0.69 6.67
C LYS A 47 -16.30 0.05 7.63
N GLU A 48 -16.75 -0.95 8.39
CA GLU A 48 -15.90 -1.64 9.35
C GLU A 48 -14.76 -2.40 8.65
N TYR A 49 -15.04 -3.02 7.50
CA TYR A 49 -14.02 -3.63 6.66
C TYR A 49 -12.96 -2.61 6.21
N LEU A 50 -13.38 -1.48 5.63
CA LEU A 50 -12.48 -0.42 5.14
C LEU A 50 -11.65 0.20 6.27
N LYS A 51 -12.23 0.38 7.46
CA LYS A 51 -11.52 0.81 8.67
C LYS A 51 -10.40 -0.17 9.04
N ASN A 52 -10.69 -1.47 9.05
CA ASN A 52 -9.69 -2.50 9.34
C ASN A 52 -8.58 -2.51 8.29
N LYS A 53 -8.90 -2.24 7.02
CA LYS A 53 -7.88 -2.12 5.96
C LYS A 53 -7.03 -0.86 6.10
N SER A 54 -7.61 0.27 6.50
CA SER A 54 -6.85 1.47 6.84
C SER A 54 -5.83 1.19 7.95
N ALA A 55 -6.26 0.53 9.04
CA ALA A 55 -5.37 0.16 10.14
C ALA A 55 -4.26 -0.82 9.71
N LEU A 56 -4.58 -1.78 8.83
CA LEU A 56 -3.61 -2.71 8.27
C LEU A 56 -2.51 -1.98 7.48
N ARG A 57 -2.89 -1.03 6.62
CA ARG A 57 -1.94 -0.21 5.85
C ARG A 57 -1.06 0.66 6.74
N ASN A 58 -1.63 1.24 7.79
CA ASN A 58 -0.86 1.98 8.78
C ASN A 58 0.19 1.10 9.47
N ARG A 59 -0.17 -0.13 9.87
CA ARG A 59 0.76 -1.10 10.45
C ARG A 59 1.93 -1.42 9.50
N PHE A 60 1.65 -1.61 8.21
CA PHE A 60 2.71 -1.85 7.22
C PHE A 60 3.66 -0.66 7.08
N ALA A 61 3.12 0.56 7.08
CA ALA A 61 3.92 1.78 7.08
C ALA A 61 4.81 1.87 8.33
N THR A 62 4.32 1.50 9.51
CA THR A 62 5.13 1.43 10.74
C THR A 62 6.25 0.40 10.63
N GLU A 63 5.94 -0.83 10.21
CA GLU A 63 6.93 -1.90 10.05
C GLU A 63 8.07 -1.47 9.10
N ILE A 64 7.73 -0.85 7.97
CA ILE A 64 8.72 -0.33 6.99
C ILE A 64 9.52 0.84 7.57
N SER A 65 8.86 1.76 8.29
CA SER A 65 9.51 2.91 8.93
C SER A 65 10.56 2.47 9.95
N ASP A 66 10.25 1.44 10.74
CA ASP A 66 11.18 0.89 11.74
C ASP A 66 12.44 0.31 11.07
N VAL A 67 12.28 -0.37 9.93
CA VAL A 67 13.44 -0.86 9.15
C VAL A 67 14.27 0.29 8.58
N LEU A 68 13.64 1.32 8.02
CA LEU A 68 14.35 2.50 7.51
C LEU A 68 15.15 3.20 8.61
N VAL A 69 14.57 3.36 9.81
CA VAL A 69 15.30 3.91 10.97
C VAL A 69 16.49 3.03 11.36
N ASN A 70 16.33 1.70 11.36
CA ASN A 70 17.43 0.77 11.63
C ASN A 70 18.53 0.80 10.56
N LEU A 71 18.20 1.22 9.34
CA LEU A 71 19.16 1.48 8.26
C LEU A 71 19.81 2.88 8.36
N ASN A 72 19.54 3.63 9.42
CA ASN A 72 19.96 5.03 9.62
C ASN A 72 19.36 6.01 8.59
N GLU A 73 18.20 5.69 8.03
CA GLU A 73 17.46 6.55 7.12
C GLU A 73 16.31 7.26 7.82
N LYS A 74 15.89 8.39 7.24
CA LYS A 74 14.70 9.10 7.69
C LYS A 74 13.47 8.63 6.88
N PRO A 75 12.48 7.95 7.50
CA PRO A 75 11.26 7.58 6.83
C PRO A 75 10.52 8.80 6.27
N LYS A 76 9.83 8.62 5.14
CA LYS A 76 8.93 9.64 4.63
C LYS A 76 7.72 9.71 5.55
N GLU A 77 7.20 10.91 5.78
CA GLU A 77 6.12 11.16 6.76
C GLU A 77 4.72 11.16 6.12
N SER A 78 4.65 11.01 4.79
CA SER A 78 3.39 11.10 4.03
C SER A 78 3.47 10.30 2.73
N GLY A 79 2.29 10.01 2.17
CA GLY A 79 2.15 9.40 0.85
C GLY A 79 2.54 10.32 -0.30
N SER A 80 2.32 9.86 -1.53
CA SER A 80 2.73 10.58 -2.72
C SER A 80 1.80 11.75 -3.05
N ALA A 81 2.35 12.85 -3.56
CA ALA A 81 1.56 13.99 -4.02
C ALA A 81 0.63 13.66 -5.20
N ALA A 82 0.88 12.54 -5.88
CA ALA A 82 0.25 12.18 -7.14
C ALA A 82 -0.74 11.00 -7.04
N GLY A 83 -1.05 10.51 -5.83
CA GLY A 83 -1.92 9.36 -5.64
C GLY A 83 -3.21 9.50 -6.46
N THR A 84 -3.46 8.52 -7.33
CA THR A 84 -4.59 8.34 -8.26
C THR A 84 -5.99 8.50 -7.60
N LEU A 85 -6.03 8.71 -6.28
CA LEU A 85 -7.21 9.03 -5.48
C LEU A 85 -8.04 10.19 -6.04
N HIS A 86 -7.46 11.32 -6.49
CA HIS A 86 -8.29 12.50 -6.75
C HIS A 86 -9.35 12.26 -7.84
N ARG A 87 -9.02 11.59 -8.95
CA ARG A 87 -10.00 11.31 -10.02
C ARG A 87 -10.95 10.17 -9.66
N THR A 88 -10.38 9.08 -9.14
CA THR A 88 -11.08 7.92 -8.57
C THR A 88 -12.18 8.33 -7.59
N TRP A 89 -11.84 9.19 -6.63
CA TRP A 89 -12.77 9.65 -5.62
C TRP A 89 -13.85 10.59 -6.15
N MET A 90 -13.56 11.35 -7.22
CA MET A 90 -14.60 12.15 -7.88
C MET A 90 -15.68 11.26 -8.50
N ASN A 91 -15.30 10.17 -9.17
CA ASN A 91 -16.25 9.22 -9.74
C ASN A 91 -17.17 8.61 -8.67
N VAL A 92 -16.63 8.18 -7.53
CA VAL A 92 -17.43 7.67 -6.39
C VAL A 92 -18.38 8.74 -5.84
N LYS A 93 -18.00 10.03 -5.90
CA LYS A 93 -18.87 11.12 -5.44
C LYS A 93 -20.06 11.34 -6.38
N GLU A 94 -19.85 11.16 -7.67
CA GLU A 94 -20.84 11.35 -8.73
C GLU A 94 -21.79 10.16 -8.90
N SER A 95 -21.39 8.97 -8.42
CA SER A 95 -22.24 7.77 -8.40
C SER A 95 -23.56 7.98 -7.64
N LEU A 96 -24.63 7.37 -8.17
CA LEU A 96 -25.96 7.37 -7.55
C LEU A 96 -25.94 6.67 -6.20
N SER A 97 -26.93 6.95 -5.38
CA SER A 97 -26.91 6.53 -3.98
C SER A 97 -26.93 4.99 -3.83
N SER A 98 -27.54 4.25 -4.74
CA SER A 98 -27.54 2.77 -4.75
C SER A 98 -26.19 2.17 -5.13
N ASP A 99 -25.42 2.84 -5.99
CA ASP A 99 -24.25 2.25 -6.66
C ASP A 99 -22.93 2.75 -6.03
N LYS A 100 -23.01 3.41 -4.88
CA LYS A 100 -21.85 3.98 -4.19
C LYS A 100 -20.95 2.92 -3.56
N ASP A 101 -21.54 1.90 -2.96
CA ASP A 101 -20.76 0.85 -2.29
C ASP A 101 -20.07 -0.05 -3.31
N GLU A 102 -20.75 -0.38 -4.41
CA GLU A 102 -20.17 -1.06 -5.58
C GLU A 102 -19.01 -0.27 -6.18
N ALA A 103 -19.21 1.02 -6.49
CA ALA A 103 -18.14 1.88 -6.97
C ALA A 103 -16.96 1.98 -5.98
N ILE A 104 -17.20 1.94 -4.67
CA ILE A 104 -16.10 1.90 -3.68
C ILE A 104 -15.33 0.59 -3.75
N LEU A 105 -16.03 -0.54 -3.87
CA LEU A 105 -15.44 -1.87 -3.96
C LEU A 105 -14.57 -2.01 -5.21
N GLU A 106 -15.06 -1.57 -6.37
CA GLU A 106 -14.29 -1.56 -7.63
C GLU A 106 -12.98 -0.76 -7.50
N GLU A 107 -13.05 0.42 -6.90
CA GLU A 107 -11.88 1.29 -6.75
C GLU A 107 -10.86 0.71 -5.76
N CYS A 108 -11.34 0.08 -4.70
CA CYS A 108 -10.48 -0.63 -3.78
C CYS A 108 -9.87 -1.90 -4.42
N ILE A 109 -10.62 -2.65 -5.26
CA ILE A 109 -10.08 -3.78 -6.05
C ILE A 109 -8.93 -3.29 -6.95
N ARG A 110 -9.12 -2.17 -7.63
CA ARG A 110 -8.12 -1.58 -8.51
C ARG A 110 -6.87 -1.15 -7.73
N GLY A 111 -7.06 -0.49 -6.59
CA GLY A 111 -5.96 -0.10 -5.70
C GLY A 111 -5.18 -1.30 -5.16
N GLU A 112 -5.89 -2.34 -4.70
CA GLU A 112 -5.25 -3.56 -4.17
C GLU A 112 -4.48 -4.33 -5.25
N LYS A 113 -4.99 -4.41 -6.49
CA LYS A 113 -4.25 -4.98 -7.63
C LYS A 113 -2.93 -4.25 -7.86
N ALA A 114 -2.98 -2.91 -7.93
CA ALA A 114 -1.79 -2.09 -8.09
C ALA A 114 -0.80 -2.30 -6.94
N SER A 115 -1.27 -2.39 -5.69
CA SER A 115 -0.41 -2.71 -4.56
C SER A 115 0.24 -4.09 -4.69
N VAL A 116 -0.48 -5.14 -5.11
CA VAL A 116 0.15 -6.47 -5.31
C VAL A 116 1.29 -6.40 -6.32
N GLU A 117 1.09 -5.67 -7.41
CA GLU A 117 2.10 -5.45 -8.45
C GLU A 117 3.31 -4.68 -7.90
N GLU A 118 3.09 -3.55 -7.20
CA GLU A 118 4.16 -2.75 -6.57
C GLU A 118 5.00 -3.57 -5.58
N TYR A 119 4.35 -4.39 -4.75
CA TYR A 119 5.06 -5.29 -3.83
C TYR A 119 5.86 -6.38 -4.58
N GLN A 120 5.32 -6.91 -5.67
CA GLN A 120 6.02 -7.89 -6.49
C GLN A 120 7.25 -7.28 -7.19
N GLU A 121 7.10 -6.11 -7.80
CA GLU A 121 8.19 -5.38 -8.45
C GLU A 121 9.33 -5.10 -7.46
N VAL A 122 8.97 -4.68 -6.24
CA VAL A 122 9.95 -4.47 -5.17
C VAL A 122 10.68 -5.77 -4.85
N LEU A 123 9.98 -6.88 -4.59
CA LEU A 123 10.60 -8.18 -4.29
C LEU A 123 11.53 -8.69 -5.42
N ASP A 124 11.20 -8.39 -6.67
CA ASP A 124 11.98 -8.80 -7.84
C ASP A 124 13.33 -8.08 -7.95
N SER A 125 13.53 -6.96 -7.25
CA SER A 125 14.83 -6.28 -7.15
C SER A 125 15.91 -7.11 -6.45
N LYS A 126 15.53 -8.11 -5.63
CA LYS A 126 16.41 -9.12 -4.99
C LYS A 126 17.58 -8.58 -4.17
N ASN A 127 17.52 -7.33 -3.70
CA ASN A 127 18.62 -6.68 -2.99
C ASN A 127 18.39 -6.54 -1.47
N PHE A 128 17.53 -7.37 -0.89
CA PHE A 128 17.13 -7.30 0.51
C PHE A 128 17.79 -8.37 1.37
N THR A 129 17.92 -8.07 2.66
CA THR A 129 18.23 -9.10 3.66
C THR A 129 17.05 -10.09 3.78
N PRO A 130 17.27 -11.30 4.33
CA PRO A 130 16.20 -12.26 4.58
C PRO A 130 15.05 -11.69 5.42
N GLU A 131 15.36 -10.85 6.41
CA GLU A 131 14.39 -10.24 7.31
C GLU A 131 13.49 -9.26 6.56
N ILE A 132 14.08 -8.38 5.75
CA ILE A 132 13.34 -7.42 4.92
C ILE A 132 12.50 -8.16 3.89
N THR A 133 13.06 -9.17 3.24
CA THR A 133 12.34 -10.01 2.26
C THR A 133 11.11 -10.66 2.90
N SER A 134 11.26 -11.21 4.11
CA SER A 134 10.16 -11.83 4.83
C SER A 134 9.06 -10.83 5.19
N MET A 135 9.42 -9.62 5.62
CA MET A 135 8.45 -8.57 5.92
C MET A 135 7.64 -8.21 4.67
N ILE A 136 8.32 -7.86 3.57
CA ILE A 136 7.66 -7.44 2.31
C ILE A 136 6.77 -8.56 1.77
N THR A 137 7.24 -9.81 1.83
CA THR A 137 6.45 -10.98 1.42
C THR A 137 5.19 -11.15 2.27
N ASN A 138 5.31 -11.03 3.59
CA ASN A 138 4.16 -11.16 4.49
C ASN A 138 3.12 -10.06 4.25
N GLN A 139 3.57 -8.82 4.05
CA GLN A 139 2.68 -7.71 3.70
C GLN A 139 1.97 -7.97 2.36
N LYS A 140 2.70 -8.38 1.31
CA LYS A 140 2.12 -8.75 0.01
C LYS A 140 1.04 -9.81 0.13
N LEU A 141 1.28 -10.88 0.91
CA LEU A 141 0.28 -11.93 1.13
C LEU A 141 -1.00 -11.39 1.79
N GLU A 142 -0.89 -10.45 2.72
CA GLU A 142 -2.05 -9.80 3.34
C GLU A 142 -2.80 -8.86 2.37
N VAL A 143 -2.08 -8.21 1.44
CA VAL A 143 -2.66 -7.45 0.33
C VAL A 143 -3.42 -8.37 -0.62
N GLU A 144 -2.83 -9.51 -1.02
CA GLU A 144 -3.49 -10.50 -1.88
C GLU A 144 -4.76 -11.08 -1.21
N LYS A 145 -4.71 -11.37 0.09
CA LYS A 145 -5.90 -11.77 0.86
C LYS A 145 -6.98 -10.68 0.86
N SER A 146 -6.57 -9.42 0.99
CA SER A 146 -7.47 -8.27 0.95
C SER A 146 -8.14 -8.13 -0.42
N LEU A 147 -7.36 -8.25 -1.51
CA LEU A 147 -7.86 -8.27 -2.88
C LEU A 147 -8.89 -9.37 -3.11
N ASN A 148 -8.61 -10.59 -2.65
CA ASN A 148 -9.53 -11.71 -2.79
C ASN A 148 -10.81 -11.52 -1.96
N THR A 149 -10.69 -10.94 -0.78
CA THR A 149 -11.85 -10.65 0.08
C THR A 149 -12.75 -9.61 -0.59
N ILE A 150 -12.18 -8.54 -1.13
CA ILE A 150 -12.97 -7.46 -1.68
C ILE A 150 -13.64 -7.80 -3.01
N LYS A 151 -13.01 -8.62 -3.86
CA LYS A 151 -13.68 -9.21 -5.04
C LYS A 151 -14.93 -10.00 -4.65
N ARG A 152 -14.83 -10.81 -3.59
CA ARG A 152 -15.99 -11.56 -3.10
C ARG A 152 -17.08 -10.66 -2.51
N LEU A 153 -16.73 -9.50 -1.97
CA LEU A 153 -17.72 -8.52 -1.48
C LEU A 153 -18.42 -7.82 -2.65
N GLU A 154 -17.68 -7.49 -3.71
CA GLU A 154 -18.23 -6.93 -4.95
C GLU A 154 -19.17 -7.91 -5.65
N ASP A 155 -18.79 -9.19 -5.79
CA ASP A 155 -19.65 -10.23 -6.37
C ASP A 155 -21.00 -10.41 -5.64
N LEU A 156 -21.10 -9.93 -4.38
CA LEU A 156 -22.28 -10.05 -3.52
C LEU A 156 -23.09 -8.74 -3.40
N ALA A 157 -22.54 -7.61 -3.86
CA ALA A 157 -23.17 -6.30 -3.81
C ALA A 157 -24.22 -6.14 -4.92
#